data_AF-A0A2H0H2Q3-F1
#
_entry.id   AF-A0A2H0H2Q3-F1
#
_cell.length_a   1.000
_cell.length_b   1.000
_cell.length_c   1.000
_cell.angle_alpha   90.00
_cell.angle_beta   90.00
_cell.angle_gamma   90.00
#
_symmetry.space_group_name_H-M   'P 1'
#
loop_
_entity.id
_entity.type
_entity.pdbx_description
1 polymer ?
#
loop_
_entity_poly.entity_id
_entity_poly.type
_entity_poly.pdbx_seq_one_letter_code
_entity_poly.pdbx_strand_id
1 'polypeptide(L)' 'QVQDSYNLTFLDKSFDVVIASNLLHLLYEPEKPINEIKRVLKDKGIF' A
#
# COMPACT_ATOMS: atom_id res chain seq x y z
N GLN A 1 -5.57 -13.26 1.91
CA GLN A 1 -4.14 -13.67 1.81
C GLN A 1 -3.36 -12.92 2.88
N VAL A 2 -2.18 -13.41 3.26
CA VAL A 2 -1.24 -12.71 4.15
C VAL A 2 -0.02 -12.33 3.31
N GLN A 3 0.42 -11.07 3.39
CA GLN A 3 1.56 -10.54 2.63
C GLN A 3 2.32 -9.49 3.45
N ASP A 4 3.55 -9.21 3.05
CA ASP A 4 4.37 -8.12 3.61
C ASP A 4 4.06 -6.80 2.88
N SER A 5 3.74 -5.75 3.63
CA SER A 5 3.49 -4.40 3.10
C SER A 5 4.68 -3.77 2.38
N TYR A 6 5.91 -4.26 2.63
CA TYR A 6 7.10 -3.81 1.89
C TYR A 6 7.18 -4.36 0.47
N ASN A 7 6.42 -5.41 0.14
CA ASN A 7 6.46 -6.09 -1.15
C ASN A 7 5.11 -6.75 -1.47
N LEU A 8 4.15 -5.95 -1.95
CA LEU A 8 2.81 -6.44 -2.27
C LEU A 8 2.81 -7.13 -3.63
N THR A 9 2.30 -8.35 -3.71
CA THR A 9 2.23 -9.11 -4.97
C THR A 9 1.02 -8.72 -5.83
N PHE A 10 0.38 -7.59 -5.52
CA PHE A 10 -0.75 -7.08 -6.30
C PHE A 10 -0.27 -6.35 -7.55
N LEU A 11 -1.12 -6.35 -8.58
CA LEU A 11 -0.85 -5.61 -9.81
C LEU A 11 -0.96 -4.10 -9.57
N ASP A 12 -0.24 -3.35 -10.39
CA ASP A 12 -0.33 -1.89 -10.44
C ASP A 12 -1.77 -1.46 -10.75
N LYS A 13 -2.20 -0.34 -10.16
CA LYS A 13 -3.51 0.30 -10.41
C LYS A 13 -4.70 -0.67 -10.32
N SER A 14 -4.67 -1.56 -9.33
CA SER A 14 -5.69 -2.60 -9.13
C SER A 14 -6.77 -2.23 -8.11
N PHE A 15 -6.51 -1.26 -7.23
CA PHE A 15 -7.43 -0.86 -6.17
C PHE A 15 -7.93 0.58 -6.30
N ASP A 16 -9.20 0.79 -5.98
CA ASP A 16 -9.82 2.12 -5.88
C ASP A 16 -9.62 2.74 -4.50
N VAL A 17 -9.46 1.91 -3.45
CA VAL A 17 -9.24 2.36 -2.07
C VAL A 17 -8.23 1.45 -1.40
N VAL A 18 -7.29 2.03 -0.65
CA VAL A 18 -6.41 1.32 0.28
C VAL A 18 -6.60 1.93 1.66
N ILE A 19 -6.64 1.12 2.71
CA ILE A 19 -6.80 1.61 4.09
C ILE A 19 -5.64 1.09 4.93
N ALA A 20 -4.88 2.00 5.54
CA ALA A 20 -3.88 1.69 6.54
C ALA A 20 -4.27 2.31 7.89
N SER A 21 -4.80 1.50 8.79
CA SER A 21 -5.17 1.95 10.14
C SER A 21 -4.09 1.58 11.13
N ASN A 22 -3.54 2.59 11.84
CA ASN A 22 -2.55 2.42 12.91
C ASN A 22 -1.34 1.53 12.54
N LEU A 23 -0.92 1.55 11.27
CA LEU A 23 0.15 0.68 10.75
C LEU A 23 1.49 1.41 10.60
N LEU A 24 1.49 2.58 9.95
CA LEU A 24 2.72 3.20 9.44
C LEU A 24 3.77 3.51 10.52
N HIS A 25 3.33 3.83 11.74
CA HIS A 25 4.24 4.16 12.86
C HIS A 25 5.01 2.95 13.41
N LEU A 26 4.63 1.72 13.02
CA LEU A 26 5.30 0.49 13.41
C LEU A 26 6.42 0.09 12.44
N LEU A 27 6.54 0.80 11.31
CA LEU A 27 7.41 0.43 10.20
C LEU A 27 8.74 1.17 10.28
N TYR A 28 9.84 0.45 10.06
CA TYR A 28 11.19 1.02 10.01
C TYR A 28 11.38 1.95 8.81
N GLU A 29 10.78 1.61 7.65
CA GLU A 29 10.89 2.38 6.41
C GLU A 29 9.49 2.63 5.80
N PRO A 30 8.64 3.46 6.42
CA PRO A 30 7.24 3.61 6.03
C PRO A 30 7.04 4.08 4.57
N GLU A 31 8.03 4.76 4.00
CA GLU A 31 8.02 5.21 2.60
C GLU A 31 7.91 4.06 1.59
N LYS A 32 8.50 2.89 1.87
CA LYS A 32 8.44 1.73 0.98
C LYS A 32 6.99 1.19 0.84
N PRO A 33 6.28 0.86 1.94
CA PRO A 33 4.86 0.54 1.91
C PRO A 33 4.00 1.64 1.32
N ILE A 34 4.29 2.93 1.58
CA ILE A 34 3.54 4.04 0.96
C ILE A 34 3.71 4.03 -0.56
N ASN A 35 4.90 3.73 -1.08
CA ASN A 35 5.12 3.60 -2.52
C ASN A 35 4.41 2.40 -3.12
N GLU A 36 4.38 1.26 -2.42
CA GLU A 36 3.60 0.09 -2.82
C GLU A 36 2.09 0.42 -2.85
N ILE A 37 1.59 1.13 -1.85
CA ILE A 37 0.20 1.59 -1.79
C ILE A 37 -0.12 2.50 -2.99
N LYS A 38 0.75 3.48 -3.30
CA LYS A 38 0.61 4.33 -4.48
C LYS A 38 0.65 3.54 -5.79
N ARG A 39 1.49 2.51 -5.90
CA ARG A 39 1.59 1.65 -7.10
C ARG A 39 0.32 0.88 -7.36
N VAL A 40 -0.26 0.27 -6.31
CA VAL A 40 -1.46 -0.56 -6.44
C VAL A 40 -2.75 0.28 -6.53
N LEU A 41 -2.73 1.55 -6.12
CA LEU A 41 -3.83 2.48 -6.31
C LEU A 41 -3.97 2.91 -7.77
N LYS A 42 -5.22 3.00 -8.23
CA LYS A 42 -5.56 3.63 -9.51
C LYS A 42 -5.30 5.14 -9.46
N ASP A 43 -5.25 5.80 -10.62
CA ASP A 43 -4.93 7.23 -10.75
C ASP A 43 -5.85 8.18 -9.96
N LYS A 44 -7.06 7.73 -9.60
CA LYS A 44 -8.04 8.49 -8.77
C LYS A 44 -8.42 7.73 -7.49
N GLY A 45 -7.62 6.75 -7.11
CA GLY A 45 -7.85 5.97 -5.91
C GLY A 45 -7.60 6.78 -4.65
N ILE A 46 -8.18 6.32 -3.54
CA ILE A 46 -8.10 6.98 -2.24
C ILE A 46 -7.23 6.13 -1.31
N PHE A 47 -6.32 6.78 -0.59
CA PHE A 47 -5.56 6.19 0.51
C PHE A 47 -5.99 6.84 1.83
#